data_AF-A0AAU4AWH7-F1
#
_entry.id   AF-A0AAU4AWH7-F1
#
_cell.length_a   1.000
_cell.length_b   1.000
_cell.length_c   1.000
_cell.angle_alpha   90.00
_cell.angle_beta   90.00
_cell.angle_gamma   90.00
#
_symmetry.space_group_name_H-M   'P 1'
#
loop_
_entity.id
_entity.type
_entity.pdbx_description
1 polymer ?
#
loop_
_entity_poly.entity_id
_entity_poly.type
_entity_poly.pdbx_seq_one_letter_code
_entity_poly.pdbx_strand_id
1 'polypeptide(L)'
;MILHKGYGQETDDYRGVRDQAELQETVAALEALTGRTASTFAQPGAMVRSPGVNYVIGHGGPGSVEGRRPDEFVQEFVGRGLANDDTIVLVACWAGATGGNGFAEGLAAEFRKLGRTGVTVKAPKNIIHWNSNGPVLVDDYPEEAKLKEALKALTVGEGKAWSGYVQGLRTHIGAAVQLAITTDAEGTRNRILQFAAARPEDNKAKYINGMVTRASAGAPHAATLTEIVNGAAAHPSGTDVAVGRMRWSKELRDLLTDLHVLHAPGTGQATARTEISASLLTLRTQLTALWPAYSHDYYDAIRAMGNPFASADAGWVTYDDAHPAGLVH
;
A
#
# COMPACT_ATOMS: atom_id res chain seq x y z
N MET A 1 -0.37 -17.81 -17.21
CA MET A 1 -1.19 -16.78 -16.54
C MET A 1 -0.27 -15.80 -15.80
N ILE A 2 -0.68 -14.54 -15.62
CA ILE A 2 -0.13 -13.62 -14.62
C ILE A 2 -1.32 -13.18 -13.75
N LEU A 3 -1.27 -13.42 -12.44
CA LEU A 3 -2.38 -13.18 -11.52
C LEU A 3 -1.96 -12.26 -10.37
N HIS A 4 -2.79 -11.25 -10.05
CA HIS A 4 -2.51 -10.24 -9.00
C HIS A 4 -3.78 -9.64 -8.36
N LYS A 5 -3.64 -8.87 -7.27
CA LYS A 5 -4.76 -8.24 -6.54
C LYS A 5 -5.46 -7.06 -7.20
N GLY A 6 -4.99 -6.64 -8.37
CA GLY A 6 -5.34 -5.35 -8.95
C GLY A 6 -4.56 -4.20 -8.31
N TYR A 7 -4.53 -3.07 -8.98
CA TYR A 7 -3.98 -1.81 -8.50
C TYR A 7 -5.03 -0.71 -8.73
N GLY A 8 -5.01 0.36 -7.93
CA GLY A 8 -5.92 1.50 -8.10
C GLY A 8 -6.93 1.75 -6.99
N GLN A 9 -7.05 0.87 -5.98
CA GLN A 9 -7.88 1.17 -4.79
C GLN A 9 -7.42 2.45 -4.11
N GLU A 10 -8.30 3.46 -4.02
CA GLU A 10 -8.02 4.73 -3.35
C GLU A 10 -7.47 4.48 -1.94
N THR A 11 -6.21 4.85 -1.73
CA THR A 11 -5.52 4.75 -0.44
C THR A 11 -4.78 6.06 -0.18
N ASP A 12 -4.89 6.57 1.05
CA ASP A 12 -4.03 7.63 1.58
C ASP A 12 -2.77 7.10 2.25
N ASP A 13 -2.60 5.79 2.35
CA ASP A 13 -1.37 5.21 2.87
C ASP A 13 -0.27 5.24 1.80
N TYR A 14 0.79 6.00 2.06
CA TYR A 14 1.93 6.11 1.16
C TYR A 14 2.61 4.76 0.91
N ARG A 15 2.60 3.82 1.89
CA ARG A 15 3.11 2.46 1.68
C ARG A 15 2.24 1.72 0.67
N GLY A 16 0.92 1.76 0.86
CA GLY A 16 -0.04 1.24 -0.11
C GLY A 16 0.11 1.82 -1.52
N VAL A 17 0.44 3.11 -1.68
CA VAL A 17 0.71 3.72 -3.00
C VAL A 17 2.00 3.18 -3.61
N ARG A 18 3.07 3.06 -2.83
CA ARG A 18 4.33 2.48 -3.29
C ARG A 18 4.16 1.02 -3.69
N ASP A 19 3.49 0.21 -2.87
CA ASP A 19 3.21 -1.19 -3.15
C ASP A 19 2.35 -1.33 -4.43
N GLN A 20 1.43 -0.40 -4.70
CA GLN A 20 0.67 -0.36 -5.96
C GLN A 20 1.58 -0.05 -7.17
N ALA A 21 2.55 0.85 -7.01
CA ALA A 21 3.51 1.18 -8.06
C ALA A 21 4.46 0.01 -8.36
N GLU A 22 4.94 -0.67 -7.33
CA GLU A 22 5.73 -1.90 -7.45
C GLU A 22 4.95 -3.00 -8.17
N LEU A 23 3.68 -3.21 -7.77
CA LEU A 23 2.81 -4.18 -8.43
C LEU A 23 2.66 -3.88 -9.92
N GLN A 24 2.41 -2.60 -10.24
CA GLN A 24 2.17 -2.17 -11.60
C GLN A 24 3.43 -2.38 -12.47
N GLU A 25 4.61 -2.06 -11.96
CA GLU A 25 5.85 -2.34 -12.66
C GLU A 25 6.13 -3.84 -12.80
N THR A 26 5.93 -4.62 -11.74
CA THR A 26 6.09 -6.09 -11.78
C THR A 26 5.20 -6.71 -12.86
N VAL A 27 3.92 -6.32 -12.89
CA VAL A 27 2.96 -6.77 -13.89
C VAL A 27 3.45 -6.41 -15.29
N ALA A 28 3.78 -5.13 -15.53
CA ALA A 28 4.24 -4.67 -16.84
C ALA A 28 5.52 -5.41 -17.31
N ALA A 29 6.46 -5.67 -16.39
CA ALA A 29 7.67 -6.42 -16.68
C ALA A 29 7.37 -7.89 -17.06
N LEU A 30 6.44 -8.54 -16.35
CA LEU A 30 6.04 -9.92 -16.64
C LEU A 30 5.21 -10.03 -17.93
N GLU A 31 4.35 -9.07 -18.22
CA GLU A 31 3.61 -9.01 -19.48
C GLU A 31 4.58 -8.87 -20.67
N ALA A 32 5.58 -7.99 -20.55
CA ALA A 32 6.64 -7.83 -21.55
C ALA A 32 7.50 -9.09 -21.72
N LEU A 33 7.88 -9.74 -20.60
CA LEU A 33 8.69 -10.95 -20.61
C LEU A 33 7.95 -12.15 -21.22
N THR A 34 6.65 -12.28 -20.96
CA THR A 34 5.89 -13.50 -21.30
C THR A 34 4.98 -13.35 -22.52
N GLY A 35 4.70 -12.12 -22.96
CA GLY A 35 3.70 -11.82 -24.01
C GLY A 35 2.26 -12.15 -23.59
N ARG A 36 2.00 -12.35 -22.30
CA ARG A 36 0.68 -12.70 -21.73
C ARG A 36 0.05 -11.47 -21.10
N THR A 37 -1.27 -11.36 -21.18
CA THR A 37 -2.04 -10.32 -20.47
C THR A 37 -2.27 -10.75 -19.01
N ALA A 38 -2.10 -9.82 -18.08
CA ALA A 38 -2.36 -10.05 -16.67
C ALA A 38 -3.86 -10.04 -16.34
N SER A 39 -4.23 -10.82 -15.33
CA SER A 39 -5.59 -10.88 -14.77
C SER A 39 -5.56 -10.57 -13.28
N THR A 40 -6.67 -10.04 -12.76
CA THR A 40 -6.83 -9.82 -11.32
C THR A 40 -7.56 -10.98 -10.63
N PHE A 41 -7.42 -11.09 -9.30
CA PHE A 41 -8.25 -12.00 -8.47
C PHE A 41 -9.73 -11.59 -8.45
N ALA A 42 -10.05 -10.30 -8.69
CA ALA A 42 -11.42 -9.79 -8.61
C ALA A 42 -12.24 -10.02 -9.90
N GLN A 43 -11.57 -10.24 -11.04
CA GLN A 43 -12.22 -10.47 -12.31
C GLN A 43 -12.09 -11.95 -12.69
N PRO A 44 -13.20 -12.66 -12.96
CA PRO A 44 -13.16 -13.98 -13.56
C PRO A 44 -12.49 -13.85 -14.93
N GLY A 45 -11.24 -14.27 -15.04
CA GLY A 45 -10.49 -14.27 -16.28
C GLY A 45 -10.40 -15.70 -16.80
N ALA A 46 -10.67 -15.92 -18.08
CA ALA A 46 -10.36 -17.20 -18.72
C ALA A 46 -8.85 -17.40 -18.75
N MET A 47 -8.34 -18.62 -18.47
CA MET A 47 -6.98 -18.94 -18.89
C MET A 47 -6.91 -18.87 -20.40
N VAL A 48 -6.05 -18.00 -20.90
CA VAL A 48 -5.73 -17.97 -22.32
C VAL A 48 -4.29 -18.47 -22.48
N ARG A 49 -4.12 -19.81 -22.49
CA ARG A 49 -3.17 -20.63 -23.30
C ARG A 49 -2.42 -21.76 -22.55
N SER A 50 -2.02 -22.74 -23.40
CA SER A 50 -1.28 -24.01 -23.30
C SER A 50 -0.33 -24.23 -22.10
N PRO A 51 -0.07 -25.52 -21.72
CA PRO A 51 0.70 -25.89 -20.53
C PRO A 51 2.01 -25.12 -20.38
N GLY A 52 2.35 -24.72 -19.14
CA GLY A 52 3.60 -24.03 -18.84
C GLY A 52 3.63 -23.20 -17.56
N VAL A 53 4.44 -22.14 -17.56
CA VAL A 53 4.74 -21.32 -16.37
C VAL A 53 3.68 -20.23 -16.13
N ASN A 54 3.14 -20.19 -14.91
CA ASN A 54 2.14 -19.25 -14.43
C ASN A 54 2.72 -18.41 -13.29
N TYR A 55 2.51 -17.10 -13.33
CA TYR A 55 3.01 -16.17 -12.31
C TYR A 55 1.87 -15.70 -11.42
N VAL A 56 2.14 -15.65 -10.13
CA VAL A 56 1.22 -15.16 -9.11
C VAL A 56 1.98 -14.17 -8.27
N ILE A 57 1.57 -12.90 -8.37
CA ILE A 57 2.22 -11.82 -7.66
C ILE A 57 1.47 -11.67 -6.34
N GLY A 58 2.18 -11.90 -5.24
CA GLY A 58 1.63 -11.74 -3.90
C GLY A 58 2.14 -10.47 -3.27
N HIS A 59 1.24 -9.66 -2.74
CA HIS A 59 1.55 -8.51 -1.91
C HIS A 59 0.89 -8.73 -0.54
N GLY A 60 1.69 -8.90 0.50
CA GLY A 60 1.22 -9.30 1.82
C GLY A 60 2.36 -9.45 2.82
N GLY A 61 2.05 -9.95 4.02
CA GLY A 61 3.07 -10.23 5.03
C GLY A 61 3.98 -11.40 4.63
N PRO A 62 5.15 -11.55 5.27
CA PRO A 62 6.06 -12.66 5.04
C PRO A 62 5.34 -14.02 5.12
N GLY A 63 5.56 -14.90 4.15
CA GLY A 63 4.96 -16.24 4.14
C GLY A 63 3.47 -16.27 3.81
N SER A 64 2.90 -15.15 3.34
CA SER A 64 1.51 -15.06 2.89
C SER A 64 1.42 -14.51 1.47
N VAL A 65 0.42 -14.95 0.72
CA VAL A 65 0.08 -14.39 -0.59
C VAL A 65 -1.31 -13.76 -0.45
N GLU A 66 -1.39 -12.43 -0.56
CA GLU A 66 -2.65 -11.68 -0.45
C GLU A 66 -3.46 -11.90 0.84
N GLY A 67 -2.80 -12.26 1.95
CA GLY A 67 -3.47 -12.55 3.23
C GLY A 67 -4.45 -13.73 3.18
N ARG A 68 -4.37 -14.56 2.12
CA ARG A 68 -5.21 -15.72 1.89
C ARG A 68 -4.47 -17.00 2.24
N ARG A 69 -5.21 -18.08 2.48
CA ARG A 69 -4.68 -19.42 2.75
C ARG A 69 -4.49 -20.21 1.45
N PRO A 70 -3.57 -21.20 1.40
CA PRO A 70 -3.33 -21.97 0.17
C PRO A 70 -4.58 -22.62 -0.43
N ASP A 71 -5.48 -23.17 0.40
CA ASP A 71 -6.73 -23.82 -0.04
C ASP A 71 -7.65 -22.86 -0.79
N GLU A 72 -7.62 -21.57 -0.43
CA GLU A 72 -8.44 -20.53 -1.05
C GLU A 72 -7.97 -20.21 -2.46
N PHE A 73 -6.71 -20.49 -2.82
CA PHE A 73 -6.19 -20.23 -4.15
C PHE A 73 -6.36 -21.40 -5.11
N VAL A 74 -6.36 -22.64 -4.63
CA VAL A 74 -6.38 -23.81 -5.50
C VAL A 74 -7.61 -23.84 -6.40
N GLN A 75 -8.78 -23.49 -5.87
CA GLN A 75 -10.01 -23.39 -6.66
C GLN A 75 -9.93 -22.29 -7.73
N GLU A 76 -9.24 -21.19 -7.43
CA GLU A 76 -8.99 -20.11 -8.38
C GLU A 76 -8.15 -20.62 -9.56
N PHE A 77 -7.07 -21.35 -9.29
CA PHE A 77 -6.21 -21.92 -10.32
C PHE A 77 -6.94 -22.97 -11.16
N VAL A 78 -7.66 -23.89 -10.52
CA VAL A 78 -8.43 -24.92 -11.21
C VAL A 78 -9.56 -24.32 -12.06
N GLY A 79 -10.32 -23.38 -11.50
CA GLY A 79 -11.41 -22.71 -12.22
C GLY A 79 -10.93 -21.86 -13.39
N ARG A 80 -9.69 -21.35 -13.30
CA ARG A 80 -9.04 -20.66 -14.41
C ARG A 80 -8.52 -21.64 -15.46
N GLY A 81 -8.23 -22.90 -15.08
CA GLY A 81 -8.00 -24.02 -15.99
C GLY A 81 -6.68 -24.77 -15.80
N LEU A 82 -6.01 -24.62 -14.66
CA LEU A 82 -4.71 -25.26 -14.35
C LEU A 82 -4.67 -26.73 -14.79
N ALA A 83 -3.61 -27.09 -15.52
CA ALA A 83 -3.36 -28.45 -15.98
C ALA A 83 -2.36 -29.18 -15.07
N ASN A 84 -2.28 -30.50 -15.25
CA ASN A 84 -1.15 -31.27 -14.73
C ASN A 84 0.15 -30.77 -15.37
N ASP A 85 1.27 -30.94 -14.68
CA ASP A 85 2.61 -30.54 -15.13
C ASP A 85 2.83 -29.01 -15.30
N ASP A 86 1.84 -28.18 -14.94
CA ASP A 86 2.00 -26.72 -14.92
C ASP A 86 2.94 -26.27 -13.79
N THR A 87 3.67 -25.17 -14.04
CA THR A 87 4.49 -24.52 -13.00
C THR A 87 3.81 -23.25 -12.51
N ILE A 88 3.70 -23.09 -11.19
CA ILE A 88 3.28 -21.85 -10.51
C ILE A 88 4.52 -21.18 -9.92
N VAL A 89 4.83 -19.96 -10.34
CA VAL A 89 5.88 -19.10 -9.79
C VAL A 89 5.23 -18.03 -8.91
N LEU A 90 5.48 -18.12 -7.61
CA LEU A 90 5.03 -17.13 -6.63
C LEU A 90 6.06 -16.00 -6.53
N VAL A 91 5.67 -14.79 -6.91
CA VAL A 91 6.45 -13.56 -6.70
C VAL A 91 5.92 -12.92 -5.41
N ALA A 92 6.36 -13.46 -4.27
CA ALA A 92 5.91 -13.02 -2.95
C ALA A 92 6.99 -13.32 -1.89
N CYS A 93 7.28 -12.35 -1.03
CA CYS A 93 8.31 -12.45 0.00
C CYS A 93 8.09 -13.66 0.92
N TRP A 94 9.14 -14.46 1.11
CA TRP A 94 9.19 -15.61 2.01
C TRP A 94 8.15 -16.71 1.69
N ALA A 95 7.55 -16.68 0.50
CA ALA A 95 6.54 -17.67 0.12
C ALA A 95 7.12 -19.09 0.03
N GLY A 96 8.42 -19.24 -0.20
CA GLY A 96 9.16 -20.50 -0.20
C GLY A 96 9.94 -20.78 1.09
N ALA A 97 9.63 -20.13 2.21
CA ALA A 97 10.31 -20.39 3.48
C ALA A 97 10.19 -21.87 3.89
N THR A 98 11.32 -22.52 4.17
CA THR A 98 11.41 -23.94 4.52
C THR A 98 11.06 -24.19 5.99
N GLY A 99 10.48 -25.35 6.33
CA GLY A 99 10.17 -25.76 7.72
C GLY A 99 8.69 -25.69 8.08
N GLY A 100 7.78 -25.95 7.13
CA GLY A 100 6.33 -26.07 7.37
C GLY A 100 5.56 -24.75 7.41
N ASN A 101 6.21 -23.62 7.13
CA ASN A 101 5.61 -22.28 7.19
C ASN A 101 5.59 -21.54 5.84
N GLY A 102 6.03 -22.19 4.75
CA GLY A 102 6.03 -21.60 3.41
C GLY A 102 4.68 -21.74 2.71
N PHE A 103 4.17 -20.64 2.15
CA PHE A 103 2.94 -20.63 1.37
C PHE A 103 2.99 -21.62 0.19
N ALA A 104 4.16 -21.76 -0.45
CA ALA A 104 4.38 -22.63 -1.60
C ALA A 104 4.21 -24.12 -1.28
N GLU A 105 4.71 -24.58 -0.13
CA GLU A 105 4.57 -25.96 0.34
C GLU A 105 3.10 -26.33 0.54
N GLY A 106 2.36 -25.45 1.23
CA GLY A 106 0.93 -25.60 1.44
C GLY A 106 0.16 -25.61 0.11
N LEU A 107 0.50 -24.71 -0.81
CA LEU A 107 -0.17 -24.65 -2.12
C LEU A 107 0.06 -25.92 -2.94
N ALA A 108 1.28 -26.45 -2.96
CA ALA A 108 1.58 -27.72 -3.61
C ALA A 108 0.81 -28.89 -2.96
N ALA A 109 0.71 -28.91 -1.63
CA ALA A 109 -0.06 -29.94 -0.93
C ALA A 109 -1.56 -29.90 -1.27
N GLU A 110 -2.15 -28.71 -1.42
CA GLU A 110 -3.55 -28.55 -1.82
C GLU A 110 -3.79 -28.99 -3.27
N PHE A 111 -2.86 -28.75 -4.21
CA PHE A 111 -2.96 -29.30 -5.57
C PHE A 111 -2.96 -30.84 -5.57
N ARG A 112 -2.10 -31.48 -4.76
CA ARG A 112 -2.08 -32.94 -4.61
C ARG A 112 -3.39 -33.50 -4.08
N LYS A 113 -4.00 -32.85 -3.08
CA LYS A 113 -5.31 -33.26 -2.53
C LYS A 113 -6.41 -33.26 -3.59
N LEU A 114 -6.32 -32.41 -4.60
CA LEU A 114 -7.25 -32.37 -5.74
C LEU A 114 -6.88 -33.32 -6.89
N GLY A 115 -5.85 -34.15 -6.74
CA GLY A 115 -5.39 -35.06 -7.79
C GLY A 115 -4.73 -34.37 -8.98
N ARG A 116 -4.24 -33.13 -8.80
CA ARG A 116 -3.43 -32.43 -9.80
C ARG A 116 -1.98 -32.89 -9.66
N THR A 117 -1.55 -33.79 -10.53
CA THR A 117 -0.21 -34.40 -10.50
C THR A 117 0.77 -33.60 -11.33
N GLY A 118 2.05 -33.63 -10.96
CA GLY A 118 3.13 -32.96 -11.69
C GLY A 118 3.12 -31.44 -11.62
N VAL A 119 2.16 -30.82 -10.94
CA VAL A 119 2.14 -29.37 -10.74
C VAL A 119 3.32 -28.98 -9.84
N THR A 120 4.13 -28.04 -10.32
CA THR A 120 5.30 -27.52 -9.63
C THR A 120 5.00 -26.14 -9.05
N VAL A 121 5.31 -25.90 -7.78
CA VAL A 121 5.21 -24.57 -7.15
C VAL A 121 6.61 -24.06 -6.79
N LYS A 122 7.05 -23.00 -7.46
CA LYS A 122 8.33 -22.32 -7.24
C LYS A 122 8.12 -20.98 -6.52
N ALA A 123 8.88 -20.71 -5.47
CA ALA A 123 8.75 -19.49 -4.67
C ALA A 123 10.09 -19.06 -4.05
N PRO A 124 10.30 -17.76 -3.77
CA PRO A 124 11.53 -17.30 -3.15
C PRO A 124 11.54 -17.70 -1.66
N LYS A 125 12.70 -18.15 -1.18
CA LYS A 125 12.91 -18.49 0.23
C LYS A 125 12.82 -17.24 1.13
N ASN A 126 13.34 -16.12 0.63
CA ASN A 126 13.53 -14.88 1.37
C ASN A 126 12.80 -13.70 0.69
N ILE A 127 13.32 -12.49 0.79
CA ILE A 127 12.70 -11.26 0.26
C ILE A 127 12.87 -11.22 -1.26
N ILE A 128 11.80 -10.83 -1.96
CA ILE A 128 11.82 -10.59 -3.40
C ILE A 128 11.25 -9.21 -3.72
N HIS A 129 11.91 -8.49 -4.62
CA HIS A 129 11.32 -7.41 -5.41
C HIS A 129 11.39 -7.79 -6.88
N TRP A 130 10.50 -7.25 -7.70
CA TRP A 130 10.54 -7.47 -9.15
C TRP A 130 10.30 -6.16 -9.88
N ASN A 131 11.28 -5.72 -10.66
CA ASN A 131 11.17 -4.51 -11.46
C ASN A 131 11.39 -4.81 -12.96
N SER A 132 11.49 -3.78 -13.80
CA SER A 132 11.70 -3.94 -15.24
C SER A 132 12.97 -4.73 -15.60
N ASN A 133 13.96 -4.78 -14.70
CA ASN A 133 15.23 -5.48 -14.88
C ASN A 133 15.22 -6.92 -14.32
N GLY A 134 14.06 -7.39 -13.83
CA GLY A 134 13.86 -8.74 -13.30
C GLY A 134 13.86 -8.82 -11.77
N PRO A 135 13.91 -10.03 -11.20
CA PRO A 135 13.85 -10.23 -9.76
C PRO A 135 15.09 -9.66 -9.05
N VAL A 136 14.89 -9.18 -7.82
CA VAL A 136 15.91 -8.85 -6.83
C VAL A 136 15.63 -9.70 -5.60
N LEU A 137 16.52 -10.65 -5.32
CA LEU A 137 16.40 -11.55 -4.18
C LEU A 137 17.41 -11.13 -3.12
N VAL A 138 16.94 -10.96 -1.89
CA VAL A 138 17.83 -10.68 -0.75
C VAL A 138 17.43 -11.50 0.47
N ASP A 139 18.43 -11.92 1.23
CA ASP A 139 18.21 -12.56 2.53
C ASP A 139 17.72 -11.53 3.55
N ASP A 140 18.37 -10.37 3.56
CA ASP A 140 18.00 -9.18 4.31
C ASP A 140 18.42 -7.92 3.52
N TYR A 141 17.85 -6.76 3.84
CA TYR A 141 18.22 -5.50 3.18
C TYR A 141 19.67 -5.12 3.52
N PRO A 142 20.51 -4.78 2.52
CA PRO A 142 21.89 -4.43 2.81
C PRO A 142 21.97 -3.10 3.57
N GLU A 143 22.85 -3.05 4.57
CA GLU A 143 23.01 -1.92 5.47
C GLU A 143 24.05 -0.87 5.00
N GLU A 144 24.43 -0.91 3.73
CA GLU A 144 25.46 -0.05 3.13
C GLU A 144 25.11 1.44 3.20
N ALA A 145 26.12 2.28 3.44
CA ALA A 145 25.93 3.72 3.63
C ALA A 145 25.25 4.40 2.42
N LYS A 146 25.62 3.99 1.20
CA LYS A 146 25.02 4.52 -0.04
C LYS A 146 23.55 4.14 -0.21
N LEU A 147 23.15 2.94 0.21
CA LEU A 147 21.73 2.54 0.22
C LEU A 147 20.95 3.30 1.27
N LYS A 148 21.54 3.52 2.45
CA LYS A 148 20.96 4.36 3.51
C LYS A 148 20.73 5.79 3.02
N GLU A 149 21.66 6.35 2.25
CA GLU A 149 21.51 7.68 1.64
C GLU A 149 20.42 7.75 0.56
N ALA A 150 20.39 6.76 -0.36
CA ALA A 150 19.34 6.66 -1.37
C ALA A 150 17.95 6.54 -0.73
N LEU A 151 17.80 5.64 0.25
CA LEU A 151 16.55 5.46 1.00
C LEU A 151 16.15 6.74 1.75
N LYS A 152 17.11 7.47 2.32
CA LYS A 152 16.86 8.75 2.99
C LYS A 152 16.32 9.81 2.02
N ALA A 153 16.92 9.97 0.84
CA ALA A 153 16.46 10.93 -0.15
C ALA A 153 15.01 10.64 -0.58
N LEU A 154 14.70 9.36 -0.79
CA LEU A 154 13.35 8.91 -1.12
C LEU A 154 12.35 9.17 0.02
N THR A 155 12.73 8.89 1.27
CA THR A 155 11.92 9.18 2.48
C THR A 155 11.61 10.67 2.62
N VAL A 156 12.56 11.56 2.25
CA VAL A 156 12.32 13.01 2.21
C VAL A 156 11.27 13.37 1.15
N GLY A 157 11.32 12.73 -0.02
CA GLY A 157 10.29 12.86 -1.07
C GLY A 157 8.91 12.46 -0.56
N GLU A 158 8.79 11.31 0.10
CA GLU A 158 7.53 10.85 0.72
C GLU A 158 7.01 11.82 1.78
N GLY A 159 7.91 12.36 2.62
CA GLY A 159 7.56 13.36 3.62
C GLY A 159 7.01 14.64 3.00
N LYS A 160 7.57 15.09 1.88
CA LYS A 160 7.06 16.24 1.12
C LYS A 160 5.70 15.95 0.50
N ALA A 161 5.53 14.78 -0.12
CA ALA A 161 4.26 14.38 -0.73
C ALA A 161 3.12 14.30 0.30
N TRP A 162 3.42 13.69 1.44
CA TRP A 162 2.50 13.64 2.58
C TRP A 162 2.12 15.04 3.09
N SER A 163 3.12 15.91 3.25
CA SER A 163 2.88 17.29 3.73
C SER A 163 2.00 18.08 2.74
N GLY A 164 2.23 17.91 1.43
CA GLY A 164 1.39 18.50 0.38
C GLY A 164 -0.06 17.99 0.42
N TYR A 165 -0.26 16.68 0.59
CA TYR A 165 -1.57 16.07 0.78
C TYR A 165 -2.33 16.64 1.99
N VAL A 166 -1.68 16.67 3.16
CA VAL A 166 -2.27 17.23 4.39
C VAL A 166 -2.59 18.72 4.22
N GLN A 167 -1.72 19.47 3.54
CA GLN A 167 -1.97 20.89 3.25
C GLN A 167 -3.17 21.07 2.32
N GLY A 168 -3.34 20.21 1.31
CA GLY A 168 -4.51 20.19 0.45
C GLY A 168 -5.82 20.01 1.23
N LEU A 169 -5.88 18.97 2.09
CA LEU A 169 -7.02 18.75 2.97
C LEU A 169 -7.31 19.95 3.88
N ARG A 170 -6.27 20.58 4.44
CA ARG A 170 -6.43 21.77 5.30
C ARG A 170 -6.97 22.97 4.54
N THR A 171 -6.55 23.18 3.30
CA THR A 171 -7.10 24.23 2.43
C THR A 171 -8.59 23.99 2.17
N HIS A 172 -8.99 22.77 1.84
CA HIS A 172 -10.41 22.41 1.66
C HIS A 172 -11.23 22.58 2.94
N ILE A 173 -10.69 22.18 4.09
CA ILE A 173 -11.33 22.40 5.39
C ILE A 173 -11.52 23.89 5.65
N GLY A 174 -10.51 24.74 5.40
CA GLY A 174 -10.64 26.19 5.56
C GLY A 174 -11.80 26.77 4.74
N ALA A 175 -11.97 26.31 3.49
CA ALA A 175 -13.11 26.69 2.65
C ALA A 175 -14.44 26.16 3.22
N ALA A 176 -14.49 24.89 3.64
CA ALA A 176 -15.68 24.28 4.23
C ALA A 176 -16.10 24.98 5.55
N VAL A 177 -15.15 25.46 6.36
CA VAL A 177 -15.43 26.28 7.55
C VAL A 177 -16.11 27.59 7.17
N GLN A 178 -15.61 28.28 6.14
CA GLN A 178 -16.22 29.54 5.67
C GLN A 178 -17.65 29.33 5.17
N LEU A 179 -17.93 28.19 4.53
CA LEU A 179 -19.27 27.85 4.08
C LEU A 179 -20.18 27.47 5.26
N ALA A 180 -19.76 26.51 6.09
CA ALA A 180 -20.54 25.96 7.18
C ALA A 180 -20.90 27.02 8.23
N ILE A 181 -20.00 27.96 8.53
CA ILE A 181 -20.25 28.99 9.56
C ILE A 181 -21.42 29.92 9.19
N THR A 182 -21.70 30.10 7.90
CA THR A 182 -22.81 30.94 7.43
C THR A 182 -24.16 30.24 7.57
N THR A 183 -24.15 28.91 7.66
CA THR A 183 -25.35 28.06 7.73
C THR A 183 -25.61 27.60 9.17
N ASP A 184 -24.57 27.11 9.85
CA ASP A 184 -24.60 26.65 11.24
C ASP A 184 -23.28 27.02 11.95
N ALA A 185 -23.23 28.26 12.46
CA ALA A 185 -22.05 28.79 13.14
C ALA A 185 -21.66 28.00 14.40
N GLU A 186 -22.67 27.60 15.18
CA GLU A 186 -22.49 26.90 16.45
C GLU A 186 -22.10 25.44 16.25
N GLY A 187 -22.76 24.74 15.33
CA GLY A 187 -22.37 23.38 14.93
C GLY A 187 -20.94 23.35 14.37
N THR A 188 -20.59 24.33 13.54
CA THR A 188 -19.23 24.47 12.98
C THR A 188 -18.19 24.64 14.10
N ARG A 189 -18.43 25.56 15.05
CA ARG A 189 -17.55 25.75 16.21
C ARG A 189 -17.41 24.45 17.00
N ASN A 190 -18.53 23.81 17.35
CA ASN A 190 -18.54 22.60 18.16
C ASN A 190 -17.74 21.47 17.50
N ARG A 191 -17.85 21.30 16.19
CA ARG A 191 -17.11 20.25 15.48
C ARG A 191 -15.60 20.48 15.49
N ILE A 192 -15.17 21.73 15.32
CA ILE A 192 -13.75 22.09 15.32
C ILE A 192 -13.15 22.02 16.73
N LEU A 193 -13.91 22.39 17.76
CA LEU A 193 -13.48 22.23 19.15
C LEU A 193 -13.37 20.75 19.54
N GLN A 194 -14.29 19.89 19.09
CA GLN A 194 -14.18 18.44 19.28
C GLN A 194 -12.93 17.87 18.62
N PHE A 195 -12.64 18.29 17.38
CA PHE A 195 -11.44 17.90 16.65
C PHE A 195 -10.15 18.30 17.41
N ALA A 196 -10.12 19.52 17.95
CA ALA A 196 -9.03 20.02 18.79
C ALA A 196 -8.90 19.25 20.11
N ALA A 197 -10.03 18.93 20.75
CA ALA A 197 -10.07 18.19 22.01
C ALA A 197 -9.56 16.74 21.87
N ALA A 198 -9.59 16.16 20.67
CA ALA A 198 -9.08 14.82 20.40
C ALA A 198 -7.54 14.75 20.25
N ARG A 199 -6.82 15.89 20.30
CA ARG A 199 -5.36 15.92 20.18
C ARG A 199 -4.66 15.43 21.47
N PRO A 200 -3.42 14.92 21.39
CA PRO A 200 -2.57 14.70 22.57
C PRO A 200 -2.36 15.99 23.39
N GLU A 201 -2.23 15.87 24.71
CA GLU A 201 -2.15 17.02 25.63
C GLU A 201 -0.92 17.92 25.41
N ASP A 202 0.22 17.33 25.05
CA ASP A 202 1.44 18.06 24.69
C ASP A 202 1.26 18.92 23.43
N ASN A 203 0.51 18.42 22.45
CA ASN A 203 0.14 19.17 21.25
C ASN A 203 -0.85 20.30 21.60
N LYS A 204 -1.88 20.01 22.42
CA LYS A 204 -2.86 21.01 22.87
C LYS A 204 -2.20 22.19 23.59
N ALA A 205 -1.36 21.89 24.59
CA ALA A 205 -0.70 22.88 25.42
C ALA A 205 0.17 23.84 24.60
N LYS A 206 0.90 23.30 23.62
CA LYS A 206 1.89 24.07 22.85
C LYS A 206 1.28 24.83 21.67
N TYR A 207 0.28 24.26 20.99
CA TYR A 207 -0.15 24.78 19.69
C TYR A 207 -1.62 25.23 19.62
N ILE A 208 -2.48 24.82 20.55
CA ILE A 208 -3.93 24.89 20.34
C ILE A 208 -4.68 25.65 21.44
N ASN A 209 -4.25 25.55 22.71
CA ASN A 209 -5.01 26.08 23.85
C ASN A 209 -5.36 27.57 23.73
N GLY A 210 -4.40 28.41 23.31
CA GLY A 210 -4.67 29.84 23.10
C GLY A 210 -5.69 30.12 22.00
N MET A 211 -5.76 29.26 20.97
CA MET A 211 -6.72 29.38 19.86
C MET A 211 -8.11 28.88 20.28
N VAL A 212 -8.17 27.77 21.02
CA VAL A 212 -9.42 27.23 21.59
C VAL A 212 -10.05 28.22 22.56
N THR A 213 -9.27 28.83 23.46
CA THR A 213 -9.78 29.86 24.36
C THR A 213 -10.40 31.03 23.59
N ARG A 214 -9.76 31.49 22.51
CA ARG A 214 -10.31 32.55 21.65
C ARG A 214 -11.59 32.11 20.94
N ALA A 215 -11.63 30.90 20.36
CA ALA A 215 -12.82 30.42 19.65
C ALA A 215 -14.02 30.17 20.57
N SER A 216 -13.78 29.86 21.84
CA SER A 216 -14.81 29.72 22.87
C SER A 216 -15.29 31.07 23.43
N ALA A 217 -14.53 32.14 23.21
CA ALA A 217 -14.86 33.48 23.66
C ALA A 217 -15.58 34.27 22.56
N GLY A 218 -16.89 34.45 22.72
CA GLY A 218 -17.70 35.25 21.80
C GLY A 218 -18.25 34.47 20.60
N ALA A 219 -18.63 35.21 19.55
CA ALA A 219 -19.26 34.64 18.36
C ALA A 219 -18.27 33.80 17.53
N PRO A 220 -18.70 32.66 16.95
CA PRO A 220 -17.86 31.86 16.07
C PRO A 220 -17.28 32.69 14.91
N HIS A 221 -15.96 32.63 14.71
CA HIS A 221 -15.27 33.33 13.62
C HIS A 221 -14.40 32.38 12.81
N ALA A 222 -14.63 32.32 11.49
CA ALA A 222 -14.03 31.31 10.62
C ALA A 222 -12.49 31.34 10.59
N ALA A 223 -11.88 32.53 10.67
CA ALA A 223 -10.42 32.65 10.73
C ALA A 223 -9.84 31.95 11.98
N THR A 224 -10.40 32.19 13.16
CA THR A 224 -9.96 31.57 14.42
C THR A 224 -10.19 30.06 14.42
N LEU A 225 -11.31 29.62 13.83
CA LEU A 225 -11.60 28.20 13.67
C LEU A 225 -10.62 27.51 12.70
N THR A 226 -10.23 28.19 11.63
CA THR A 226 -9.21 27.71 10.67
C THR A 226 -7.82 27.65 11.31
N GLU A 227 -7.48 28.62 12.17
CA GLU A 227 -6.24 28.57 12.97
C GLU A 227 -6.17 27.32 13.85
N ILE A 228 -7.28 26.94 14.50
CA ILE A 228 -7.36 25.72 15.32
C ILE A 228 -7.06 24.47 14.49
N VAL A 229 -7.69 24.32 13.32
CA VAL A 229 -7.44 23.19 12.42
C VAL A 229 -5.95 23.12 12.04
N ASN A 230 -5.37 24.29 11.75
CA ASN A 230 -3.98 24.42 11.37
C ASN A 230 -2.99 24.08 12.50
N GLY A 231 -3.28 24.50 13.73
CA GLY A 231 -2.47 24.22 14.92
C GLY A 231 -2.62 22.78 15.42
N ALA A 232 -3.82 22.21 15.32
CA ALA A 232 -4.11 20.83 15.72
C ALA A 232 -3.36 19.79 14.88
N ALA A 233 -2.97 20.17 13.66
CA ALA A 233 -2.23 19.34 12.72
C ALA A 233 -0.76 19.14 13.02
N ALA A 234 -0.21 19.80 14.05
CA ALA A 234 1.22 20.04 14.11
C ALA A 234 2.09 18.77 14.19
N HIS A 235 1.69 17.66 14.84
CA HIS A 235 2.56 16.49 14.91
C HIS A 235 1.80 15.15 15.06
N PRO A 236 2.07 14.13 14.23
CA PRO A 236 1.68 12.76 14.54
C PRO A 236 2.45 12.30 15.78
N SER A 237 1.75 12.11 16.89
CA SER A 237 2.32 11.55 18.12
C SER A 237 2.41 10.03 18.04
N GLY A 238 3.51 9.44 18.52
CA GLY A 238 3.68 8.00 18.66
C GLY A 238 5.04 7.52 18.21
N THR A 239 5.41 6.31 18.63
CA THR A 239 6.62 5.61 18.16
C THR A 239 6.48 5.12 16.72
N ASP A 240 5.26 4.95 16.21
CA ASP A 240 4.98 4.61 14.82
C ASP A 240 4.39 5.80 14.06
N VAL A 241 5.28 6.51 13.34
CA VAL A 241 4.95 7.66 12.51
C VAL A 241 3.94 7.32 11.41
N ALA A 242 3.95 6.09 10.87
CA ALA A 242 3.04 5.70 9.80
C ALA A 242 1.59 5.57 10.31
N VAL A 243 1.41 4.91 11.45
CA VAL A 243 0.10 4.82 12.13
C VAL A 243 -0.41 6.21 12.50
N GLY A 244 0.48 7.08 13.02
CA GLY A 244 0.14 8.47 13.33
C GLY A 244 -0.33 9.27 12.11
N ARG A 245 0.32 9.10 10.95
CA ARG A 245 -0.06 9.74 9.67
C ARG A 245 -1.44 9.30 9.20
N MET A 246 -1.69 7.99 9.12
CA MET A 246 -2.98 7.45 8.64
C MET A 246 -4.15 7.84 9.53
N ARG A 247 -3.95 7.84 10.85
CA ARG A 247 -4.98 8.33 11.79
C ARG A 247 -5.27 9.79 11.53
N TRP A 248 -4.23 10.60 11.36
CA TRP A 248 -4.38 12.03 11.14
C TRP A 248 -5.10 12.38 9.83
N SER A 249 -4.75 11.73 8.72
CA SER A 249 -5.49 11.95 7.46
C SER A 249 -6.95 11.56 7.59
N LYS A 250 -7.27 10.46 8.28
CA LYS A 250 -8.67 10.08 8.55
C LYS A 250 -9.41 11.17 9.31
N GLU A 251 -8.85 11.68 10.40
CA GLU A 251 -9.50 12.70 11.22
C GLU A 251 -9.74 14.01 10.44
N LEU A 252 -8.83 14.38 9.52
CA LEU A 252 -9.03 15.51 8.60
C LEU A 252 -10.13 15.25 7.57
N ARG A 253 -10.18 14.04 6.98
CA ARG A 253 -11.22 13.63 6.02
C ARG A 253 -12.61 13.62 6.68
N ASP A 254 -12.69 13.11 7.90
CA ASP A 254 -13.92 13.10 8.70
C ASP A 254 -14.37 14.54 8.98
N LEU A 255 -13.47 15.41 9.47
CA LEU A 255 -13.79 16.83 9.72
C LEU A 255 -14.26 17.56 8.45
N LEU A 256 -13.58 17.37 7.32
CA LEU A 256 -13.99 17.97 6.05
C LEU A 256 -15.41 17.53 5.65
N THR A 257 -15.70 16.24 5.82
CA THR A 257 -17.02 15.68 5.53
C THR A 257 -18.09 16.28 6.42
N ASP A 258 -17.83 16.36 7.73
CA ASP A 258 -18.78 16.93 8.68
C ASP A 258 -19.09 18.40 8.40
N LEU A 259 -18.08 19.20 8.06
CA LEU A 259 -18.26 20.61 7.74
C LEU A 259 -19.11 20.81 6.48
N HIS A 260 -18.87 20.01 5.43
CA HIS A 260 -19.72 20.05 4.24
C HIS A 260 -21.15 19.58 4.52
N VAL A 261 -21.35 18.59 5.40
CA VAL A 261 -22.68 18.15 5.83
C VAL A 261 -23.39 19.24 6.63
N LEU A 262 -22.70 19.98 7.48
CA LEU A 262 -23.26 21.13 8.20
C LEU A 262 -23.71 22.25 7.24
N HIS A 263 -22.91 22.53 6.21
CA HIS A 263 -23.27 23.51 5.19
C HIS A 263 -24.44 23.02 4.30
N ALA A 264 -24.41 21.77 3.86
CA ALA A 264 -25.35 21.22 2.90
C ALA A 264 -25.67 19.74 3.20
N PRO A 265 -26.62 19.43 4.09
CA PRO A 265 -26.88 18.05 4.54
C PRO A 265 -27.20 17.04 3.42
N GLY A 266 -27.82 17.48 2.33
CA GLY A 266 -28.22 16.61 1.21
C GLY A 266 -27.11 16.29 0.21
N THR A 267 -26.07 17.12 0.10
CA THR A 267 -25.01 16.98 -0.93
C THR A 267 -23.60 17.04 -0.36
N GLY A 268 -23.44 17.42 0.91
CA GLY A 268 -22.16 17.69 1.55
C GLY A 268 -21.20 16.50 1.54
N GLN A 269 -21.72 15.28 1.70
CA GLN A 269 -20.89 14.07 1.61
C GLN A 269 -20.27 13.88 0.22
N ALA A 270 -21.01 14.18 -0.85
CA ALA A 270 -20.51 14.05 -2.22
C ALA A 270 -19.47 15.12 -2.55
N THR A 271 -19.69 16.36 -2.08
CA THR A 271 -18.72 17.46 -2.22
C THR A 271 -17.42 17.14 -1.48
N ALA A 272 -17.51 16.73 -0.21
CA ALA A 272 -16.34 16.34 0.59
C ALA A 272 -15.56 15.21 -0.07
N ARG A 273 -16.25 14.18 -0.57
CA ARG A 273 -15.61 13.06 -1.29
C ARG A 273 -14.83 13.55 -2.51
N THR A 274 -15.37 14.48 -3.28
CA THR A 274 -14.69 15.03 -4.47
C THR A 274 -13.38 15.72 -4.10
N GLU A 275 -13.38 16.55 -3.04
CA GLU A 275 -12.18 17.25 -2.56
C GLU A 275 -11.15 16.30 -1.93
N ILE A 276 -11.62 15.30 -1.20
CA ILE A 276 -10.76 14.23 -0.67
C ILE A 276 -10.09 13.48 -1.82
N SER A 277 -10.84 13.04 -2.82
CA SER A 277 -10.29 12.34 -3.99
C SER A 277 -9.29 13.21 -4.76
N ALA A 278 -9.51 14.52 -4.88
CA ALA A 278 -8.54 15.44 -5.50
C ALA A 278 -7.21 15.51 -4.70
N SER A 279 -7.30 15.56 -3.37
CA SER A 279 -6.13 15.55 -2.49
C SER A 279 -5.38 14.21 -2.54
N LEU A 280 -6.10 13.09 -2.55
CA LEU A 280 -5.56 11.74 -2.71
C LEU A 280 -4.86 11.56 -4.06
N LEU A 281 -5.46 12.08 -5.13
CA LEU A 281 -4.87 12.04 -6.46
C LEU A 281 -3.51 12.76 -6.47
N THR A 282 -3.42 13.92 -5.83
CA THR A 282 -2.16 14.68 -5.70
C THR A 282 -1.10 13.87 -4.95
N LEU A 283 -1.45 13.26 -3.81
CA LEU A 283 -0.56 12.38 -3.06
C LEU A 283 -0.02 11.25 -3.95
N ARG A 284 -0.94 10.57 -4.64
CA ARG A 284 -0.62 9.44 -5.53
C ARG A 284 0.31 9.85 -6.64
N THR A 285 -0.01 10.93 -7.36
CA THR A 285 0.83 11.44 -8.45
C THR A 285 2.25 11.74 -7.96
N GLN A 286 2.39 12.39 -6.81
CA GLN A 286 3.71 12.74 -6.28
C GLN A 286 4.50 11.51 -5.83
N LEU A 287 3.87 10.53 -5.19
CA LEU A 287 4.52 9.28 -4.78
C LEU A 287 4.88 8.40 -5.99
N THR A 288 3.99 8.26 -6.98
CA THR A 288 4.26 7.52 -8.21
C THR A 288 5.41 8.15 -9.00
N ALA A 289 5.57 9.48 -8.97
CA ALA A 289 6.72 10.15 -9.59
C ALA A 289 8.07 9.81 -8.93
N LEU A 290 8.08 9.37 -7.67
CA LEU A 290 9.28 8.89 -6.98
C LEU A 290 9.62 7.44 -7.36
N TRP A 291 8.66 6.69 -7.92
CA TRP A 291 8.80 5.26 -8.16
C TRP A 291 9.99 4.88 -9.05
N PRO A 292 10.29 5.57 -10.16
CA PRO A 292 11.47 5.21 -10.97
C PRO A 292 12.78 5.27 -10.19
N ALA A 293 12.94 6.22 -9.26
CA ALA A 293 14.13 6.29 -8.40
C ALA A 293 14.14 5.18 -7.33
N TYR A 294 12.98 4.82 -6.77
CA TYR A 294 12.87 3.62 -5.92
C TYR A 294 13.26 2.35 -6.69
N SER A 295 12.72 2.19 -7.89
CA SER A 295 12.91 1.00 -8.70
C SER A 295 14.33 0.85 -9.23
N HIS A 296 14.86 1.90 -9.85
CA HIS A 296 16.18 1.85 -10.47
C HIS A 296 17.29 2.15 -9.47
N ASP A 297 17.26 3.31 -8.82
CA ASP A 297 18.41 3.74 -8.02
C ASP A 297 18.59 2.92 -6.74
N TYR A 298 17.49 2.44 -6.14
CA TYR A 298 17.55 1.65 -4.90
C TYR A 298 17.57 0.14 -5.16
N TYR A 299 16.57 -0.43 -5.86
CA TYR A 299 16.55 -1.88 -6.07
C TYR A 299 17.61 -2.38 -7.05
N ASP A 300 17.98 -1.64 -8.11
CA ASP A 300 19.09 -2.08 -8.98
C ASP A 300 20.44 -1.96 -8.25
N ALA A 301 20.60 -0.98 -7.36
CA ALA A 301 21.79 -0.90 -6.51
C ALA A 301 21.87 -2.10 -5.55
N ILE A 302 20.76 -2.49 -4.90
CA ILE A 302 20.70 -3.72 -4.11
C ILE A 302 21.09 -4.93 -4.96
N ARG A 303 20.55 -5.03 -6.19
CA ARG A 303 20.90 -6.10 -7.13
C ARG A 303 22.40 -6.14 -7.44
N ALA A 304 23.04 -4.98 -7.56
CA ALA A 304 24.48 -4.88 -7.82
C ALA A 304 25.38 -5.17 -6.60
N MET A 305 24.86 -5.01 -5.38
CA MET A 305 25.59 -5.25 -4.12
C MET A 305 25.43 -6.66 -3.56
N GLY A 306 24.37 -7.38 -3.95
CA GLY A 306 24.14 -8.76 -3.54
C GLY A 306 25.26 -9.69 -4.01
N ASN A 307 25.69 -10.58 -3.12
CA ASN A 307 26.57 -11.72 -3.39
C ASN A 307 26.22 -12.38 -4.76
N PRO A 308 27.19 -12.72 -5.65
CA PRO A 308 26.93 -13.33 -6.96
C PRO A 308 26.10 -14.64 -6.95
N PHE A 309 25.82 -15.21 -5.78
CA PHE A 309 24.90 -16.35 -5.60
C PHE A 309 23.43 -15.97 -5.30
N ALA A 310 23.10 -14.68 -5.14
CA ALA A 310 21.71 -14.19 -5.23
C ALA A 310 21.19 -14.16 -6.69
N SER A 311 21.91 -14.84 -7.59
CA SER A 311 21.61 -14.95 -9.01
C SER A 311 20.53 -16.00 -9.26
N ALA A 312 19.36 -15.50 -9.64
CA ALA A 312 18.27 -16.11 -10.43
C ALA A 312 17.62 -17.44 -9.99
N ASP A 313 18.32 -18.40 -9.38
CA ASP A 313 17.77 -19.73 -9.03
C ASP A 313 18.06 -20.17 -7.58
N ALA A 314 19.20 -19.80 -6.97
CA ALA A 314 19.56 -20.31 -5.63
C ALA A 314 18.73 -19.78 -4.46
N GLY A 315 18.01 -18.69 -4.67
CA GLY A 315 17.06 -18.12 -3.71
C GLY A 315 15.65 -18.71 -3.83
N TRP A 316 15.42 -19.65 -4.75
CA TRP A 316 14.11 -20.25 -4.99
C TRP A 316 14.03 -21.68 -4.46
N VAL A 317 12.86 -22.01 -3.94
CA VAL A 317 12.51 -23.37 -3.53
C VAL A 317 11.39 -23.86 -4.43
N THR A 318 11.48 -25.12 -4.82
CA THR A 318 10.51 -25.80 -5.67
C THR A 318 9.83 -26.94 -4.94
N TYR A 319 8.50 -26.97 -4.96
CA TYR A 319 7.67 -28.01 -4.35
C TYR A 319 6.84 -28.71 -5.43
N ASP A 320 6.90 -30.04 -5.47
CA ASP A 320 6.14 -30.89 -6.40
C ASP A 320 5.92 -32.30 -5.78
N ASP A 321 5.46 -33.27 -6.59
CA ASP A 321 5.27 -34.66 -6.16
C ASP A 321 6.58 -35.39 -5.81
N ALA A 322 7.68 -35.05 -6.48
CA ALA A 322 9.00 -35.64 -6.25
C ALA A 322 9.75 -34.96 -5.08
N HIS A 323 9.42 -33.70 -4.80
CA HIS A 323 10.08 -32.85 -3.81
C HIS A 323 9.06 -32.24 -2.84
N PRO A 324 8.36 -33.05 -2.02
CA PRO A 324 7.31 -32.54 -1.13
C PRO A 324 7.85 -31.62 -0.03
N ALA A 325 9.13 -31.76 0.34
CA ALA A 325 9.79 -30.93 1.35
C ALA A 325 10.51 -29.69 0.76
N GLY A 326 10.45 -29.51 -0.56
CA GLY A 326 11.15 -28.44 -1.26
C GLY A 326 12.55 -28.85 -1.73
N LEU A 327 12.88 -28.56 -2.98
CA LEU A 327 14.24 -28.59 -3.53
C LEU A 327 14.74 -27.15 -3.67
N VAL A 328 15.90 -26.85 -3.08
CA VAL A 328 16.58 -25.55 -3.23
C VAL A 328 17.46 -25.63 -4.47
N HIS A 329 17.33 -24.64 -5.36
CA HIS A 329 18.09 -24.58 -6.61
C HIS A 329 19.42 -23.85 -6.45
#